data_AF-A0A519SZI1-F1
#
_entry.id   AF-A0A519SZI1-F1
#
_cell.length_a   1.000
_cell.length_b   1.000
_cell.length_c   1.000
_cell.angle_alpha   90.00
_cell.angle_beta   90.00
_cell.angle_gamma   90.00
#
_symmetry.space_group_name_H-M   'P 1'
#
loop_
_entity.id
_entity.type
_entity.pdbx_description
1 polymer ?
#
loop_
_entity_poly.entity_id
_entity_poly.type
_entity_poly.pdbx_seq_one_letter_code
_entity_poly.pdbx_strand_id
1 'polypeptide(L)' 'YDISGEPRSGGVMEFTATVLLNDEVVATGMGLNKKQAEQLAAERALAALGV' A
#
# COMPACT_ATOMS: atom_id res chain seq x y z
N TYR A 1 4.99 -3.43 -15.36
CA TYR A 1 4.90 -3.33 -13.89
C TYR A 1 6.30 -3.03 -13.41
N ASP A 2 6.52 -1.84 -12.86
CA ASP A 2 7.80 -1.42 -12.30
C ASP A 2 7.69 -1.54 -10.77
N ILE A 3 8.56 -2.35 -10.16
CA ILE A 3 8.54 -2.61 -8.71
C ILE A 3 9.81 -2.00 -8.14
N SER A 4 9.72 -0.73 -7.72
CA SER A 4 10.78 -0.04 -6.98
C SER A 4 10.63 -0.36 -5.48
N GLY A 5 11.30 -1.42 -5.02
CA GLY A 5 11.48 -1.70 -3.59
C GLY A 5 12.90 -1.38 -3.17
N GLU A 6 13.14 -0.24 -2.54
CA GLU A 6 14.45 0.06 -1.93
C GLU A 6 14.54 -0.61 -0.54
N PRO A 7 15.56 -1.45 -0.29
CA PRO A 7 15.76 -2.08 1.01
C PRO A 7 16.24 -1.04 2.03
N ARG A 8 15.40 -0.68 3.02
CA ARG A 8 15.82 0.10 4.20
C ARG A 8 16.74 -0.73 5.10
N SER A 9 17.88 -0.16 5.49
CA SER A 9 18.87 -0.78 6.38
C SER A 9 18.23 -1.12 7.74
N GLY A 10 18.19 -2.42 8.09
CA GLY A 10 17.65 -2.87 9.39
C GLY A 10 17.02 -4.27 9.42
N GLY A 11 16.96 -4.99 8.30
CA GLY A 11 16.40 -6.36 8.25
C GLY A 11 14.86 -6.42 8.32
N VAL A 12 14.20 -5.27 8.40
CA VAL A 12 12.75 -5.13 8.35
C VAL A 12 12.35 -4.74 6.93
N MET A 13 11.64 -5.64 6.24
CA MET A 13 11.16 -5.39 4.88
C MET A 13 9.83 -4.64 4.95
N GLU A 14 9.84 -3.37 4.58
CA GLU A 14 8.64 -2.55 4.48
C GLU A 14 8.00 -2.73 3.10
N PHE A 15 6.71 -3.00 3.08
CA PHE A 15 5.91 -3.16 1.88
C PHE A 15 4.97 -1.98 1.75
N THR A 16 4.80 -1.53 0.52
CA THR A 16 3.85 -0.49 0.16
C THR A 16 2.86 -1.08 -0.84
N ALA A 17 1.57 -0.84 -0.63
CA ALA A 17 0.48 -1.21 -1.52
C ALA A 17 -0.32 0.04 -1.88
N THR A 18 -0.69 0.16 -3.14
CA THR A 18 -1.43 1.32 -3.67
C THR A 18 -2.73 0.81 -4.27
N VAL A 19 -3.85 1.42 -3.89
CA VAL A 19 -5.16 1.15 -4.48
C VAL A 19 -5.41 2.19 -5.56
N LEU A 20 -5.71 1.73 -6.77
CA LEU A 20 -6.13 2.55 -7.88
C LEU A 20 -7.60 2.28 -8.19
N LEU A 21 -8.34 3.34 -8.49
CA LEU A 21 -9.70 3.28 -9.00
C LEU A 21 -9.77 4.16 -10.25
N ASN A 22 -10.19 3.60 -11.39
CA ASN A 22 -10.19 4.30 -12.68
C ASN A 22 -8.84 4.94 -13.03
N ASP A 23 -7.74 4.22 -12.80
CA ASP A 23 -6.35 4.69 -12.98
C ASP A 23 -5.91 5.85 -12.06
N GLU A 24 -6.77 6.30 -11.13
CA GLU A 24 -6.42 7.27 -10.10
C GLU A 24 -6.04 6.58 -8.80
N VAL A 25 -4.98 7.07 -8.15
CA VAL A 25 -4.55 6.58 -6.84
C VAL A 25 -5.52 7.09 -5.78
N VAL A 26 -6.31 6.17 -5.21
CA VAL A 26 -7.27 6.50 -4.15
C VAL A 26 -6.67 6.34 -2.75
N ALA A 27 -5.72 5.42 -2.58
CA ALA A 27 -5.07 5.21 -1.28
C ALA A 27 -3.73 4.48 -1.39
N THR A 28 -2.93 4.61 -0.34
CA THR A 28 -1.67 3.87 -0.17
C THR A 28 -1.55 3.38 1.27
N GLY A 29 -1.15 2.12 1.44
CA GLY A 29 -0.90 1.47 2.72
C GLY A 29 0.51 0.92 2.79
N MET A 30 1.11 1.00 3.97
CA MET A 30 2.44 0.46 4.26
C MET A 30 2.33 -0.59 5.38
N GLY A 31 3.16 -1.61 5.33
CA GLY A 31 3.18 -2.67 6.34
C GLY A 31 4.47 -3.48 6.33
N LEU A 32 4.72 -4.24 7.39
CA LEU A 32 5.92 -5.08 7.51
C LEU A 32 5.82 -6.37 6.68
N ASN A 33 4.65 -6.61 6.08
CA ASN A 33 4.41 -7.66 5.11
C ASN A 33 3.38 -7.20 4.07
N LYS A 34 3.29 -7.90 2.93
CA LYS A 34 2.37 -7.60 1.83
C LYS A 34 0.91 -7.51 2.28
N LYS A 35 0.46 -8.45 3.11
CA LYS A 35 -0.93 -8.50 3.59
C LYS A 35 -1.30 -7.28 4.42
N GLN A 36 -0.41 -6.84 5.31
CA GLN A 36 -0.61 -5.64 6.11
C GLN A 36 -0.67 -4.39 5.23
N ALA A 37 0.24 -4.27 4.24
CA ALA A 37 0.24 -3.15 3.33
C ALA A 37 -1.07 -3.08 2.52
N GLU A 38 -1.52 -4.21 1.97
CA GLU A 38 -2.77 -4.34 1.21
C GLU A 38 -4.00 -4.02 2.05
N GLN A 39 -4.09 -4.59 3.26
CA GLN A 39 -5.21 -4.33 4.16
C GLN A 39 -5.30 -2.84 4.51
N LEU A 40 -4.19 -2.21 4.87
CA LEU A 40 -4.18 -0.79 5.21
C LEU A 40 -4.52 0.08 3.99
N ALA A 41 -4.07 -0.31 2.80
CA ALA A 41 -4.39 0.40 1.57
C ALA A 41 -5.90 0.31 1.24
N ALA A 42 -6.50 -0.87 1.44
CA ALA A 42 -7.93 -1.09 1.24
C ALA A 42 -8.79 -0.35 2.27
N GLU A 43 -8.44 -0.39 3.56
CA GLU A 43 -9.13 0.36 4.61
C GLU A 43 -9.11 1.87 4.33
N ARG A 44 -7.94 2.40 3.91
CA ARG A 44 -7.81 3.80 3.50
C ARG A 44 -8.62 4.11 2.24
N ALA A 45 -8.68 3.20 1.27
CA ALA A 45 -9.47 3.37 0.07
C ALA A 45 -10.98 3.43 0.40
N LEU A 46 -11.48 2.55 1.26
CA LEU A 46 -12.88 2.57 1.71
C LEU A 46 -13.22 3.87 2.46
N ALA A 47 -12.34 4.30 3.37
CA ALA A 47 -12.50 5.57 4.07
C ALA A 47 -12.49 6.78 3.12
N ALA A 48 -11.64 6.77 2.09
CA ALA A 48 -11.60 7.81 1.07
C ALA A 48 -12.84 7.82 0.17
N LEU A 49 -13.42 6.64 -0.09
CA LEU A 49 -14.65 6.48 -0.86
C LEU A 49 -15.92 6.77 -0.02
N GLY A 50 -15.78 6.95 1.29
CA GLY A 50 -16.89 7.25 2.20
C GLY A 50 -17.82 6.06 2.46
N VAL A 51 -17.29 4.84 2.34
CA VAL A 51 -18.01 3.57 2.57
C VAL A 51 -17.73 3.02 3.96
#